data_AF-A0A1A9HSP5-F1
#
_entry.id   AF-A0A1A9HSP5-F1
#
_cell.length_a   1.000
_cell.length_b   1.000
_cell.length_c   1.000
_cell.angle_alpha   90.00
_cell.angle_beta   90.00
_cell.angle_gamma   90.00
#
_symmetry.space_group_name_H-M   'P 1'
#
loop_
_entity.id
_entity.type
_entity.pdbx_description
1 polymer ?
#
loop_
_entity_poly.entity_id
_entity_poly.type
_entity_poly.pdbx_seq_one_letter_code
_entity_poly.pdbx_strand_id
1 'polypeptide(L)'
;MLLFGQGRNFDPDQPAANRRWDEANSAFNLAAREPLVAAGLPVVNVVLPVSATDVPRNLQGLLAEVQRRGCTRVLETALFADVAQGLLIVRLRVYPVFGMLGPQAAGSLPRIGAVAYTQQKEFALDARVMDRVDPSRLGRVMAEEALTSLSPGAGRP
;
A
#
# COMPACT_ATOMS: atom_id res chain seq x y z
N MET A 1 9.68 7.04 -3.63
CA MET A 1 8.47 6.80 -2.84
C MET A 1 8.54 5.41 -2.26
N LEU A 2 7.90 5.19 -1.12
CA LEU A 2 7.78 3.86 -0.53
C LEU A 2 6.44 3.26 -0.95
N LEU A 3 6.46 2.06 -1.53
CA LEU A 3 5.29 1.26 -1.85
C LEU A 3 5.11 0.22 -0.75
N PHE A 4 4.12 0.43 0.09
CA PHE A 4 3.89 -0.34 1.30
C PHE A 4 2.67 -1.25 1.16
N GLY A 5 2.82 -2.54 1.38
CA GLY A 5 1.73 -3.50 1.48
C GLY A 5 1.61 -4.03 2.90
N GLN A 6 0.39 -4.18 3.39
CA GLN A 6 0.15 -4.88 4.65
C GLN A 6 -1.07 -5.79 4.49
N GLY A 7 -0.86 -7.08 4.78
CA GLY A 7 -1.97 -8.02 4.87
C GLY A 7 -2.91 -7.69 6.04
N ARG A 8 -4.21 -7.95 5.85
CA ARG A 8 -5.23 -7.96 6.93
C ARG A 8 -5.83 -9.35 7.02
N ASN A 9 -6.82 -9.53 7.90
CA ASN A 9 -7.53 -10.81 8.10
C ASN A 9 -6.62 -11.94 8.63
N PHE A 10 -5.69 -11.61 9.54
CA PHE A 10 -4.89 -12.62 10.23
C PHE A 10 -5.77 -13.46 11.15
N ASP A 11 -5.63 -14.78 11.02
CA ASP A 11 -6.24 -15.76 11.92
C ASP A 11 -5.15 -16.77 12.34
N PRO A 12 -4.74 -16.80 13.63
CA PRO A 12 -3.67 -17.67 14.10
C PRO A 12 -3.97 -19.16 13.89
N ASP A 13 -5.24 -19.54 13.81
CA ASP A 13 -5.68 -20.94 13.67
C ASP A 13 -5.81 -21.36 12.19
N GLN A 14 -5.67 -20.42 11.25
CA GLN A 14 -5.80 -20.67 9.81
C GLN A 14 -4.53 -20.31 9.01
N PRO A 15 -3.40 -21.02 9.21
CA PRO A 15 -2.14 -20.71 8.53
C PRO A 15 -2.22 -20.79 7.00
N ALA A 16 -3.08 -21.67 6.46
CA ALA A 16 -3.29 -21.75 5.02
C ALA A 16 -4.03 -20.53 4.47
N ALA A 17 -5.00 -19.97 5.21
CA ALA A 17 -5.71 -18.75 4.81
C ALA A 17 -4.77 -17.54 4.88
N ASN A 18 -3.96 -17.44 5.93
CA ASN A 18 -2.95 -16.38 6.08
C ASN A 18 -1.98 -16.34 4.89
N ARG A 19 -1.44 -17.49 4.48
CA ARG A 19 -0.56 -17.58 3.31
C ARG A 19 -1.22 -17.09 2.02
N ARG A 20 -2.50 -17.42 1.80
CA ARG A 20 -3.25 -16.93 0.63
C ARG A 20 -3.40 -15.40 0.65
N TRP A 21 -3.63 -14.81 1.81
CA TRP A 21 -3.68 -13.35 1.95
C TRP A 21 -2.32 -12.70 1.70
N ASP A 22 -1.24 -13.31 2.19
CA ASP A 22 0.13 -12.83 1.95
C ASP A 22 0.50 -12.87 0.47
N GLU A 23 0.17 -13.98 -0.21
CA GLU A 23 0.37 -14.16 -1.65
C GLU A 23 -0.41 -13.11 -2.45
N ALA A 24 -1.70 -12.93 -2.14
CA ALA A 24 -2.56 -12.00 -2.84
C ALA A 24 -2.13 -10.52 -2.63
N ASN A 25 -1.76 -10.14 -1.41
CA ASN A 25 -1.26 -8.78 -1.12
C ASN A 25 0.10 -8.54 -1.77
N SER A 26 0.99 -9.55 -1.78
CA SER A 26 2.31 -9.47 -2.42
C SER A 26 2.19 -9.34 -3.93
N ALA A 27 1.30 -10.11 -4.57
CA ALA A 27 1.00 -10.03 -6.00
C ALA A 27 0.44 -8.65 -6.38
N PHE A 28 -0.53 -8.13 -5.62
CA PHE A 28 -1.08 -6.80 -5.81
C PHE A 28 -0.01 -5.70 -5.67
N ASN A 29 0.77 -5.73 -4.59
CA ASN A 29 1.82 -4.74 -4.32
C ASN A 29 2.93 -4.77 -5.38
N LEU A 30 3.38 -5.96 -5.79
CA LEU A 30 4.41 -6.10 -6.81
C LEU A 30 3.93 -5.59 -8.17
N ALA A 31 2.69 -5.92 -8.57
CA ALA A 31 2.15 -5.46 -9.84
C ALA A 31 1.88 -3.95 -9.85
N ALA A 32 1.48 -3.36 -8.72
CA ALA A 32 1.34 -1.90 -8.59
C ALA A 32 2.66 -1.14 -8.78
N ARG A 33 3.81 -1.79 -8.57
CA ARG A 33 5.14 -1.20 -8.79
C ARG A 33 5.41 -0.90 -10.26
N GLU A 34 4.97 -1.77 -11.17
CA GLU A 34 5.37 -1.74 -12.58
C GLU A 34 5.01 -0.42 -13.27
N PRO A 35 3.76 0.08 -13.22
CA PRO A 35 3.41 1.37 -13.80
C PRO A 35 4.16 2.55 -13.18
N LEU A 36 4.38 2.50 -11.86
CA LEU A 36 5.08 3.57 -11.13
C LEU A 36 6.54 3.68 -11.59
N VAL A 37 7.23 2.55 -11.76
CA VAL A 37 8.60 2.51 -12.28
C VAL A 37 8.64 2.92 -13.75
N ALA A 38 7.69 2.47 -14.57
CA ALA A 38 7.58 2.86 -15.97
C ALA A 38 7.37 4.38 -16.14
N ALA A 39 6.69 5.03 -15.19
CA ALA A 39 6.54 6.48 -15.12
C ALA A 39 7.78 7.22 -14.56
N GLY A 40 8.90 6.52 -14.33
CA GLY A 40 10.15 7.09 -13.83
C GLY A 40 10.16 7.39 -12.34
N LEU A 41 9.18 6.91 -11.55
CA LEU A 41 9.19 7.10 -10.11
C LEU A 41 10.17 6.11 -9.46
N PRO A 42 11.07 6.58 -8.56
CA PRO A 42 11.90 5.67 -7.77
C PRO A 42 11.02 5.00 -6.70
N VAL A 43 10.74 3.70 -6.86
CA VAL A 43 9.86 2.93 -5.96
C VAL A 43 10.66 1.90 -5.17
N VAL A 44 10.46 1.89 -3.85
CA VAL A 44 10.95 0.86 -2.93
C VAL A 44 9.75 0.10 -2.39
N ASN A 45 9.70 -1.22 -2.57
CA ASN A 45 8.61 -2.04 -2.05
C ASN A 45 8.92 -2.57 -0.65
N VAL A 46 7.93 -2.50 0.23
CA VAL A 46 7.92 -3.14 1.54
C VAL A 46 6.56 -3.81 1.71
N VAL A 47 6.53 -5.12 1.94
CA VAL A 47 5.30 -5.86 2.22
C VAL A 47 5.43 -6.54 3.56
N LEU A 48 4.47 -6.33 4.45
CA LEU A 48 4.38 -7.02 5.71
C LEU A 48 3.38 -8.18 5.62
N PRO A 49 3.71 -9.36 6.19
CA PRO A 49 2.79 -10.47 6.25
C PRO A 49 1.59 -10.14 7.14
N VAL A 50 0.46 -10.83 6.95
CA VAL A 50 -0.75 -10.70 7.78
C VAL A 50 -0.44 -10.91 9.27
N SER A 51 0.54 -11.76 9.60
CA SER A 51 0.97 -12.04 10.97
C SER A 51 1.74 -10.88 11.62
N ALA A 52 2.10 -9.83 10.88
CA ALA A 52 2.72 -8.64 11.43
C ALA A 52 1.66 -7.77 12.14
N THR A 53 1.26 -8.18 13.34
CA THR A 53 0.18 -7.54 14.11
C THR A 53 0.67 -6.47 15.11
N ASP A 54 1.97 -6.39 15.37
CA ASP A 54 2.58 -5.34 16.22
C ASP A 54 2.66 -4.01 15.46
N VAL A 55 1.58 -3.24 15.52
CA VAL A 55 1.43 -1.97 14.80
C VAL A 55 2.54 -0.96 15.15
N PRO A 56 2.86 -0.68 16.43
CA PRO A 56 3.94 0.24 16.78
C PRO A 56 5.29 -0.15 16.17
N ARG A 57 5.67 -1.43 16.26
CA ARG A 57 6.95 -1.92 15.71
C ARG A 57 6.98 -1.86 14.19
N ASN A 58 5.89 -2.23 13.54
CA ASN A 58 5.76 -2.17 12.09
C ASN A 58 5.86 -0.73 11.57
N LEU A 59 5.21 0.22 12.24
CA LEU A 59 5.29 1.64 11.90
C LEU A 59 6.71 2.18 12.08
N GLN A 60 7.40 1.82 13.17
CA GLN A 60 8.80 2.21 13.37
C GLN A 60 9.71 1.69 12.25
N GLY A 61 9.55 0.41 11.87
CA GLY A 61 10.29 -0.18 10.75
C GLY A 61 10.00 0.53 9.42
N LEU A 62 8.74 0.88 9.17
CA LEU A 62 8.32 1.62 7.98
C LEU A 62 8.97 3.01 7.93
N LEU A 63 8.93 3.75 9.03
CA LEU A 63 9.52 5.09 9.14
C LEU A 63 11.04 5.05 8.99
N ALA A 64 11.71 4.03 9.52
CA ALA A 64 13.14 3.83 9.33
C ALA A 64 13.50 3.62 7.85
N GLU A 65 12.71 2.83 7.11
CA GLU A 65 12.92 2.64 5.68
C GLU A 65 12.63 3.92 4.88
N VAL A 66 11.58 4.65 5.24
CA VAL A 66 11.27 5.98 4.67
C VAL A 66 12.46 6.92 4.83
N GLN A 67 13.03 7.00 6.03
CA GLN A 67 14.19 7.84 6.33
C GLN A 67 15.41 7.44 5.51
N ARG A 68 15.74 6.14 5.57
CA ARG A 68 16.93 5.56 4.92
C ARG A 68 16.93 5.75 3.41
N ARG A 69 15.74 5.78 2.79
CA ARG A 69 15.56 5.90 1.34
C ARG A 69 15.18 7.30 0.87
N GLY A 70 15.05 8.27 1.77
CA GLY A 70 14.65 9.62 1.41
C GLY A 70 13.24 9.69 0.82
N CYS A 71 12.33 8.79 1.23
CA CYS A 71 10.99 8.73 0.65
C CYS A 71 10.13 9.92 1.12
N THR A 72 9.58 10.68 0.17
CA THR A 72 8.70 11.83 0.45
C THR A 72 7.21 11.48 0.45
N ARG A 73 6.86 10.24 0.07
CA ARG A 73 5.50 9.71 0.01
C ARG A 73 5.50 8.21 0.33
N VAL A 74 4.41 7.75 0.95
CA VAL A 74 4.08 6.34 1.12
C VAL A 74 2.82 6.03 0.30
N LEU A 75 2.88 5.01 -0.53
CA LEU A 75 1.76 4.46 -1.28
C LEU A 75 1.38 3.12 -0.64
N GLU A 76 0.29 3.09 0.12
CA GLU A 76 -0.28 1.88 0.72
C GLU A 76 -1.05 1.10 -0.35
N THR A 77 -0.84 -0.22 -0.40
CA THR A 77 -1.64 -1.19 -1.14
C THR A 77 -2.23 -2.20 -0.17
N ALA A 78 -3.54 -2.44 -0.23
CA ALA A 78 -4.21 -3.43 0.61
C ALA A 78 -5.28 -4.20 -0.17
N LEU A 79 -5.31 -5.51 0.03
CA LEU A 79 -6.34 -6.43 -0.44
C LEU A 79 -6.84 -7.23 0.76
N PHE A 80 -8.10 -7.06 1.14
CA PHE A 80 -8.65 -7.67 2.36
C PHE A 80 -10.15 -7.90 2.30
N ALA A 81 -10.64 -8.84 3.09
CA ALA A 81 -12.06 -9.09 3.27
C ALA A 81 -12.63 -8.21 4.40
N ASP A 82 -13.73 -7.52 4.10
CA ASP A 82 -14.66 -6.96 5.08
C ASP A 82 -15.85 -7.91 5.23
N VAL A 83 -15.75 -8.82 6.20
CA VAL A 83 -16.76 -9.86 6.43
C VAL A 83 -18.08 -9.25 6.92
N ALA A 84 -18.03 -8.14 7.66
CA ALA A 84 -19.22 -7.49 8.17
C ALA A 84 -20.08 -6.89 7.05
N GLN A 85 -19.44 -6.40 5.98
CA GLN A 85 -20.11 -5.85 4.81
C GLN A 85 -20.26 -6.87 3.66
N GLY A 86 -19.66 -8.06 3.78
CA GLY A 86 -19.67 -9.04 2.70
C GLY A 86 -18.89 -8.56 1.47
N LEU A 87 -17.77 -7.85 1.67
CA LEU A 87 -16.98 -7.26 0.59
C LEU A 87 -15.52 -7.73 0.60
N LEU A 88 -14.96 -7.89 -0.58
CA LEU A 88 -13.51 -7.87 -0.80
C LEU A 88 -13.13 -6.46 -1.24
N ILE A 89 -12.23 -5.85 -0.49
CA ILE A 89 -11.77 -4.47 -0.69
C ILE A 89 -10.35 -4.51 -1.26
N VAL A 90 -10.16 -3.80 -2.38
CA VAL A 90 -8.87 -3.58 -3.02
C VAL A 90 -8.60 -2.08 -2.99
N ARG A 91 -7.53 -1.67 -2.31
CA ARG A 91 -7.31 -0.26 -2.00
C ARG A 91 -5.88 0.17 -2.22
N LEU A 92 -5.76 1.39 -2.74
CA LEU A 92 -4.53 2.16 -2.82
C LEU A 92 -4.72 3.49 -2.08
N ARG A 93 -3.79 3.84 -1.20
CA ARG A 93 -3.77 5.17 -0.55
C ARG A 93 -2.42 5.83 -0.65
N VAL A 94 -2.39 7.15 -0.74
CA VAL A 94 -1.14 7.91 -0.78
C VAL A 94 -1.08 8.84 0.41
N TYR A 95 0.06 8.85 1.08
CA TYR A 95 0.35 9.66 2.23
C TYR A 95 1.59 10.51 1.97
N PRO A 96 1.57 11.82 2.27
CA PRO A 96 2.77 12.63 2.27
C PRO A 96 3.66 12.26 3.47
N VAL A 97 4.97 12.35 3.31
CA VAL A 97 5.94 12.24 4.41
C VAL A 97 6.52 13.62 4.70
N PHE A 98 6.45 14.03 5.96
CA PHE A 98 7.02 15.29 6.44
C PHE A 98 8.26 15.06 7.32
N GLY A 99 9.01 16.13 7.59
CA GLY A 99 10.23 16.06 8.41
C GLY A 99 11.48 15.62 7.65
N MET A 100 11.39 15.45 6.34
CA MET A 100 12.49 14.96 5.49
C MET A 100 13.35 16.07 4.87
N LEU A 101 12.86 17.31 4.78
CA LEU A 101 13.51 18.42 4.08
C LEU A 101 13.34 19.75 4.83
N GLY A 102 14.34 20.63 4.75
CA GLY A 102 14.35 21.97 5.34
C GLY A 102 15.08 22.09 6.69
N PRO A 103 15.23 23.30 7.27
CA PRO A 103 15.95 23.53 8.53
C PRO A 103 15.38 22.79 9.75
N GLN A 104 14.16 22.25 9.65
CA GLN A 104 13.59 21.33 10.65
C GLN A 104 14.09 19.88 10.51
N ALA A 105 14.77 19.50 9.42
CA ALA A 105 15.19 18.12 9.13
C ALA A 105 16.41 17.66 9.95
N ALA A 106 17.21 18.58 10.51
CA ALA A 106 18.33 18.23 11.36
C ALA A 106 17.81 17.70 12.72
N GLY A 107 17.60 16.38 12.81
CA GLY A 107 17.18 15.69 14.03
C GLY A 107 15.68 15.44 14.17
N SER A 108 14.84 15.80 13.19
CA SER A 108 13.43 15.41 13.21
C SER A 108 13.21 14.00 12.65
N LEU A 109 12.30 13.26 13.26
CA LEU A 109 11.88 11.95 12.78
C LEU A 109 10.85 12.14 11.64
N PRO A 110 10.91 11.31 10.58
CA PRO A 110 9.88 11.32 9.55
C PRO A 110 8.52 11.04 10.16
N ARG A 111 7.50 11.69 9.62
CA ARG A 111 6.09 11.44 9.97
C ARG A 111 5.25 11.24 8.72
N ILE A 112 4.38 10.24 8.76
CA ILE A 112 3.37 10.01 7.72
C ILE A 112 2.18 10.94 8.01
N GLY A 113 1.80 11.75 7.03
CA GLY A 113 0.69 12.68 7.13
C GLY A 113 -0.68 12.03 6.94
N ALA A 114 -1.74 12.84 6.84
CA ALA A 114 -3.07 12.37 6.47
C ALA A 114 -3.11 11.87 5.02
N VAL A 115 -4.11 11.03 4.71
CA VAL A 115 -4.32 10.50 3.35
C VAL A 115 -4.53 11.66 2.38
N ALA A 116 -3.72 11.72 1.33
CA ALA A 116 -3.84 12.70 0.24
C ALA A 116 -4.64 12.15 -0.95
N TYR A 117 -4.69 10.83 -1.11
CA TYR A 117 -5.41 10.16 -2.19
C TYR A 117 -5.88 8.78 -1.73
N THR A 118 -7.10 8.40 -2.12
CA THR A 118 -7.64 7.05 -1.95
C THR A 118 -8.24 6.58 -3.26
N GLN A 119 -7.90 5.36 -3.65
CA GLN A 119 -8.61 4.61 -4.68
C GLN A 119 -9.05 3.28 -4.08
N GLN A 120 -10.32 2.93 -4.24
CA GLN A 120 -10.89 1.70 -3.70
C GLN A 120 -11.78 1.04 -4.74
N LYS A 121 -11.63 -0.28 -4.90
CA LYS A 121 -12.52 -1.15 -5.67
C LYS A 121 -13.09 -2.18 -4.72
N GLU A 122 -14.39 -2.44 -4.86
CA GLU A 122 -15.15 -3.33 -3.99
C GLU A 122 -15.76 -4.45 -4.82
N PHE A 123 -15.70 -5.67 -4.29
CA PHE A 123 -16.26 -6.87 -4.91
C PHE A 123 -17.09 -7.61 -3.88
N ALA A 124 -18.17 -8.26 -4.30
CA ALA A 124 -18.94 -9.11 -3.40
C ALA A 124 -18.06 -10.28 -2.89
N LEU A 125 -18.00 -10.45 -1.56
CA LEU A 125 -17.29 -11.53 -0.91
C LEU A 125 -18.13 -12.81 -0.96
N ASP A 126 -17.95 -13.58 -2.01
CA ASP A 126 -18.53 -14.92 -2.15
C ASP A 126 -17.44 -15.97 -2.37
N ALA A 127 -17.83 -17.24 -2.40
CA ALA A 127 -16.92 -18.37 -2.56
C ALA A 127 -16.08 -18.33 -3.86
N ARG A 128 -16.48 -17.52 -4.85
CA ARG A 128 -15.82 -17.38 -6.16
C ARG A 128 -15.17 -16.02 -6.35
N VAL A 129 -15.09 -15.17 -5.32
CA VAL A 129 -14.52 -13.83 -5.46
C VAL A 129 -13.07 -13.89 -5.93
N MET A 130 -12.30 -14.85 -5.42
CA MET A 130 -10.89 -15.03 -5.77
C MET A 130 -10.69 -15.60 -7.19
N ASP A 131 -11.72 -16.20 -7.79
CA ASP A 131 -11.67 -16.63 -9.20
C ASP A 131 -11.86 -15.44 -10.17
N ARG A 132 -12.49 -14.36 -9.69
CA ARG A 132 -12.80 -13.16 -10.49
C ARG A 132 -11.81 -12.03 -10.24
N VAL A 133 -11.14 -12.06 -9.11
CA VAL A 133 -10.21 -11.03 -8.67
C VAL A 133 -8.78 -11.53 -8.88
N ASP A 134 -8.13 -10.96 -9.89
CA ASP A 134 -6.70 -11.13 -10.13
C ASP A 134 -5.95 -9.98 -9.43
N PRO A 135 -5.24 -10.24 -8.31
CA PRO A 135 -4.51 -9.20 -7.58
C PRO A 135 -3.43 -8.53 -8.45
N SER A 136 -2.76 -9.27 -9.33
CA SER A 136 -1.72 -8.70 -10.19
C SER A 136 -2.32 -7.73 -11.20
N ARG A 137 -3.40 -8.14 -11.87
CA ARG A 137 -4.10 -7.27 -12.83
C ARG A 137 -4.63 -6.01 -12.16
N LEU A 138 -5.27 -6.14 -10.98
CA LEU A 138 -5.77 -4.99 -10.24
C LEU A 138 -4.65 -4.05 -9.79
N GLY A 139 -3.50 -4.60 -9.35
CA GLY A 139 -2.34 -3.81 -8.94
C GLY A 139 -1.86 -2.90 -10.06
N ARG A 140 -1.67 -3.46 -11.25
CA ARG A 140 -1.26 -2.70 -12.43
C ARG A 140 -2.27 -1.61 -12.80
N VAL A 141 -3.54 -1.98 -12.97
CA VAL A 141 -4.60 -1.04 -13.40
C VAL A 141 -4.78 0.10 -12.39
N MET A 142 -4.82 -0.22 -11.10
CA MET A 142 -4.99 0.81 -10.05
C MET A 142 -3.79 1.74 -9.96
N ALA A 143 -2.56 1.22 -10.11
CA ALA A 143 -1.37 2.06 -10.13
C ALA A 143 -1.32 2.96 -11.37
N GLU A 144 -1.71 2.46 -12.55
CA GLU A 144 -1.85 3.28 -13.77
C GLU A 144 -2.84 4.42 -13.57
N GLU A 145 -4.02 4.12 -13.02
CA GLU A 145 -5.05 5.12 -12.71
C GLU A 145 -4.53 6.16 -11.70
N ALA A 146 -3.78 5.72 -10.68
CA ALA A 146 -3.22 6.59 -9.65
C ALA A 146 -2.10 7.52 -10.14
N LEU A 147 -1.38 7.19 -11.21
CA LEU A 147 -0.29 8.03 -11.75
C LEU A 147 -0.72 9.46 -12.09
N THR A 148 -1.96 9.62 -12.55
CA THR A 148 -2.57 10.93 -12.84
C THR A 148 -2.60 11.82 -11.60
N SER A 149 -2.82 11.23 -10.43
CA SER A 149 -2.90 11.90 -9.14
C SER A 149 -1.54 12.00 -8.43
N LEU A 150 -0.56 11.19 -8.84
CA LEU A 150 0.79 11.17 -8.27
C LEU A 150 1.76 12.14 -8.95
N SER A 151 1.49 12.54 -10.19
CA SER A 151 2.36 13.43 -10.94
C SER A 151 2.40 14.84 -10.33
N PRO A 152 3.59 15.43 -10.09
CA PRO A 152 3.71 16.79 -9.60
C PRO A 152 3.32 17.77 -10.72
N GLY A 153 2.04 18.16 -10.79
CA GLY A 153 1.58 19.13 -11.78
C GLY A 153 0.07 19.31 -11.95
N ALA A 154 -0.78 18.40 -11.49
CA ALA A 154 -2.23 18.46 -11.71
C ALA A 154 -2.98 19.38 -10.70
N GLY A 155 -2.40 20.54 -10.39
CA GLY A 155 -2.96 21.46 -9.39
C GLY A 155 -2.26 22.81 -9.35
N ARG A 156 -2.42 23.59 -10.42
CA ARG A 156 -2.31 25.06 -10.38
C ARG A 156 -3.43 25.64 -11.24
N PRO A 157 -4.44 26.31 -10.66
CA PRO A 157 -5.00 27.49 -11.32
C PRO A 157 -3.95 28.60 -11.40
#